data_AF-A0A7R9V2X8-F1
#
_entry.id   AF-A0A7R9V2X8-F1
#
_cell.length_a   1.000
_cell.length_b   1.000
_cell.length_c   1.000
_cell.angle_alpha   90.00
_cell.angle_beta   90.00
_cell.angle_gamma   90.00
#
_symmetry.space_group_name_H-M   'P 1'
#
loop_
_entity.id
_entity.type
_entity.pdbx_description
1 polymer ?
#
loop_
_entity_poly.entity_id
_entity_poly.type
_entity_poly.pdbx_seq_one_letter_code
_entity_poly.pdbx_strand_id
1 'polypeptide(L)'
;RQRRSQDAPTAVVGFKEWIFSHKAGALASFAAATEYAFATVIQRDMSQGGVRLHYGHPDVFDKLYCMTRGGMSKATRGLHVSEDVMCGLNVLLRGGRIRYTEAVSCGKGRDMGFNSILAFETKISTGNGEVFLTRDFARLTARMDIFRLLHFYHAGLGYFVTARFLMLTIYTQAWSMAVVALSGAGLSNTNLLLLIQIGLVSSLPYLSQLAFETGIVNTFVVFVQQLLSGVIAFSIFRMQTTAYYFSHDVLYGGAAYIHTGRGFAYRPSSFVQQYASYGRSHLHLGFELGLLAVVVAAAGGFGSAASYGALMWAIWRVGGSM
;
A
#
# COMPACT_ATOMS: atom_id res chain seq x y z
N ARG A 1 31.78 23.19 0.29
CA ARG A 1 30.47 22.49 0.11
C ARG A 1 30.35 21.69 -1.21
N GLN A 2 31.40 21.56 -2.04
CA GLN A 2 31.34 20.88 -3.36
C GLN A 2 31.91 19.44 -3.43
N ARG A 3 32.42 18.85 -2.34
CA ARG A 3 33.05 17.51 -2.38
C ARG A 3 32.14 16.31 -2.08
N ARG A 4 30.87 16.50 -1.69
CA ARG A 4 30.01 15.37 -1.25
C ARG A 4 29.28 14.63 -2.38
N SER A 5 29.32 15.10 -3.63
CA SER A 5 28.58 14.46 -4.73
C SER A 5 29.35 13.33 -5.43
N GLN A 6 30.65 13.13 -5.14
CA GLN A 6 31.51 12.14 -5.82
C GLN A 6 31.73 10.81 -5.06
N ASP A 7 31.41 10.69 -3.76
CA ASP A 7 32.05 9.63 -2.93
C ASP A 7 31.21 8.37 -2.59
N ALA A 8 29.95 8.25 -3.04
CA ALA A 8 29.14 7.06 -2.75
C ALA A 8 29.08 6.10 -3.97
N PRO A 9 29.70 4.90 -3.91
CA PRO A 9 29.66 3.94 -5.02
C PRO A 9 28.22 3.49 -5.29
N THR A 10 27.85 3.40 -6.56
CA THR A 10 26.52 2.90 -6.95
C THR A 10 26.54 1.39 -6.89
N ALA A 11 25.90 0.83 -5.87
CA ALA A 11 25.88 -0.61 -5.63
C ALA A 11 24.76 -1.32 -6.38
N VAL A 12 23.64 -0.62 -6.62
CA VAL A 12 22.48 -1.16 -7.30
C VAL A 12 21.92 -0.12 -8.27
N VAL A 13 21.61 -0.56 -9.48
CA VAL A 13 20.91 0.23 -10.49
C VAL A 13 19.61 -0.47 -10.81
N GLY A 14 18.48 0.17 -10.51
CA GLY A 14 17.17 -0.34 -10.78
C GLY A 14 16.50 0.26 -11.99
N PHE A 15 15.69 -0.58 -12.65
CA PHE A 15 15.01 -0.25 -13.89
C PHE A 15 13.50 -0.16 -13.72
N LYS A 16 12.83 0.49 -14.68
CA LYS A 16 11.38 0.59 -14.73
C LYS A 16 10.76 -0.80 -14.97
N GLU A 17 9.64 -1.05 -14.34
CA GLU A 17 8.84 -2.27 -14.54
C GLU A 17 7.39 -1.89 -14.88
N TRP A 18 6.74 -2.68 -15.73
CA TRP A 18 5.32 -2.49 -16.08
C TRP A 18 4.61 -3.82 -16.24
N ILE A 19 3.30 -3.85 -16.00
CA ILE A 19 2.51 -5.08 -16.01
C ILE A 19 1.73 -5.19 -17.29
N PHE A 20 2.02 -6.22 -18.08
CA PHE A 20 1.32 -6.44 -19.34
C PHE A 20 -0.03 -7.13 -19.16
N SER A 21 -0.28 -7.79 -18.02
CA SER A 21 -1.56 -8.45 -17.71
C SER A 21 -2.67 -7.49 -17.25
N HIS A 22 -2.48 -6.16 -17.35
CA HIS A 22 -3.48 -5.15 -16.96
C HIS A 22 -4.81 -5.25 -17.74
N LYS A 23 -4.79 -5.87 -18.94
CA LYS A 23 -5.99 -6.04 -19.79
C LYS A 23 -6.90 -7.20 -19.37
N ALA A 24 -6.54 -7.98 -18.35
CA ALA A 24 -7.28 -9.17 -17.95
C ALA A 24 -8.63 -8.87 -17.25
N GLY A 25 -8.90 -7.63 -16.86
CA GLY A 25 -10.16 -7.21 -16.25
C GLY A 25 -10.03 -5.93 -15.42
N ALA A 26 -11.12 -5.46 -14.83
CA ALA A 26 -11.13 -4.24 -14.01
C ALA A 26 -10.18 -4.33 -12.80
N LEU A 27 -10.24 -5.43 -12.05
CA LEU A 27 -9.32 -5.69 -10.92
C LEU A 27 -7.85 -5.71 -11.36
N ALA A 28 -7.57 -6.30 -12.52
CA ALA A 28 -6.22 -6.33 -13.08
C ALA A 28 -5.74 -4.95 -13.48
N SER A 29 -6.61 -4.13 -14.05
CA SER A 29 -6.32 -2.73 -14.38
C SER A 29 -5.98 -1.92 -13.12
N PHE A 30 -6.76 -2.08 -12.04
CA PHE A 30 -6.51 -1.35 -10.80
C PHE A 30 -5.22 -1.78 -10.09
N ALA A 31 -5.01 -3.08 -9.93
CA ALA A 31 -3.79 -3.61 -9.33
C ALA A 31 -2.56 -3.20 -10.16
N ALA A 32 -2.63 -3.35 -11.49
CA ALA A 32 -1.54 -2.95 -12.37
C ALA A 32 -1.27 -1.45 -12.33
N ALA A 33 -2.30 -0.59 -12.24
CA ALA A 33 -2.13 0.85 -12.12
C ALA A 33 -1.34 1.23 -10.85
N THR A 34 -1.59 0.53 -9.74
CA THR A 34 -0.92 0.80 -8.46
C THR A 34 0.53 0.34 -8.44
N GLU A 35 0.82 -0.86 -8.93
CA GLU A 35 2.20 -1.36 -9.08
C GLU A 35 2.94 -0.54 -10.16
N TYR A 36 2.25 -0.02 -11.19
CA TYR A 36 2.85 0.89 -12.17
C TYR A 36 3.27 2.24 -11.56
N ALA A 37 2.42 2.85 -10.74
CA ALA A 37 2.76 4.06 -10.02
C ALA A 37 3.95 3.82 -9.07
N PHE A 38 3.97 2.67 -8.38
CA PHE A 38 5.09 2.28 -7.54
C PHE A 38 6.38 2.17 -8.35
N ALA A 39 6.36 1.42 -9.46
CA ALA A 39 7.52 1.14 -10.31
C ALA A 39 8.06 2.36 -11.09
N THR A 40 7.36 3.50 -11.05
CA THR A 40 7.72 4.71 -11.80
C THR A 40 7.89 5.92 -10.87
N VAL A 41 6.84 6.72 -10.67
CA VAL A 41 6.89 8.00 -9.95
C VAL A 41 7.37 7.83 -8.51
N ILE A 42 6.96 6.75 -7.82
CA ILE A 42 7.40 6.49 -6.44
C ILE A 42 8.88 6.06 -6.43
N GLN A 43 9.35 5.22 -7.37
CA GLN A 43 10.78 4.91 -7.51
C GLN A 43 11.62 6.17 -7.80
N ARG A 44 11.12 7.10 -8.63
CA ARG A 44 11.81 8.38 -8.90
C ARG A 44 11.94 9.21 -7.63
N ASP A 45 10.85 9.39 -6.90
CA ASP A 45 10.85 10.15 -5.64
C ASP A 45 11.85 9.55 -4.64
N MET A 46 11.80 8.22 -4.43
CA MET A 46 12.74 7.53 -3.55
C MET A 46 14.21 7.65 -4.00
N SER A 47 14.47 7.60 -5.31
CA SER A 47 15.82 7.72 -5.87
C SER A 47 16.37 9.15 -5.74
N GLN A 48 15.52 10.17 -5.93
CA GLN A 48 15.86 11.57 -5.71
C GLN A 48 16.14 11.86 -4.23
N GLY A 49 15.30 11.34 -3.33
CA GLY A 49 15.51 11.39 -1.89
C GLY A 49 16.69 10.56 -1.38
N GLY A 50 17.26 9.67 -2.21
CA GLY A 50 18.35 8.78 -1.80
C GLY A 50 17.91 7.73 -0.76
N VAL A 51 16.63 7.38 -0.76
CA VAL A 51 16.00 6.40 0.15
C VAL A 51 15.49 5.15 -0.57
N ARG A 52 15.68 5.06 -1.89
CA ARG A 52 15.33 3.88 -2.68
C ARG A 52 16.00 2.63 -2.13
N LEU A 53 15.20 1.59 -1.96
CA LEU A 53 15.63 0.23 -1.64
C LEU A 53 15.50 -0.68 -2.87
N HIS A 54 15.94 -1.93 -2.73
CA HIS A 54 15.66 -2.96 -3.72
C HIS A 54 14.29 -3.59 -3.42
N TYR A 55 13.48 -3.76 -4.46
CA TYR A 55 12.07 -4.20 -4.33
C TYR A 55 11.74 -5.36 -5.28
N GLY A 56 12.70 -6.23 -5.58
CA GLY A 56 12.51 -7.36 -6.51
C GLY A 56 12.20 -6.92 -7.95
N HIS A 57 12.55 -5.68 -8.27
CA HIS A 57 12.52 -5.12 -9.62
C HIS A 57 13.71 -5.68 -10.42
N PRO A 58 13.72 -5.57 -11.76
CA PRO A 58 14.92 -5.76 -12.55
C PRO A 58 15.98 -4.75 -12.08
N ASP A 59 16.77 -5.12 -11.09
CA ASP A 59 17.87 -4.33 -10.56
C ASP A 59 19.16 -5.07 -10.86
N VAL A 60 20.17 -4.33 -11.30
CA VAL A 60 21.52 -4.84 -11.54
C VAL A 60 22.41 -4.45 -10.37
N PHE A 61 23.15 -5.42 -9.86
CA PHE A 61 24.00 -5.29 -8.68
C PHE A 61 25.47 -5.24 -9.06
N ASP A 62 26.21 -4.34 -8.41
CA ASP A 62 27.67 -4.43 -8.37
C ASP A 62 28.06 -5.64 -7.53
N LYS A 63 28.50 -6.69 -8.22
CA LYS A 63 28.92 -7.96 -7.63
C LYS A 63 30.04 -7.76 -6.59
N LEU A 64 31.05 -6.94 -6.89
CA LEU A 64 32.18 -6.75 -5.98
C LEU A 64 31.75 -5.99 -4.73
N TYR A 65 30.89 -4.96 -4.90
CA TYR A 65 30.31 -4.26 -3.77
C TYR A 65 29.53 -5.21 -2.87
N CYS A 66 28.58 -5.97 -3.43
CA CYS A 66 27.69 -6.82 -2.63
C CYS A 66 28.44 -7.96 -1.94
N MET A 67 29.35 -8.65 -2.64
CA MET A 67 30.10 -9.77 -2.06
C MET A 67 31.01 -9.34 -0.91
N THR A 68 31.68 -8.20 -1.02
CA THR A 68 32.62 -7.72 0.02
C THR A 68 31.91 -7.03 1.19
N ARG A 69 30.63 -6.68 1.03
CA ARG A 69 29.87 -5.87 1.98
C ARG A 69 28.57 -6.53 2.44
N GLY A 70 28.62 -7.83 2.75
CA GLY A 70 27.54 -8.53 3.47
C GLY A 70 26.46 -9.18 2.59
N GLY A 71 26.69 -9.27 1.29
CA GLY A 71 25.88 -10.06 0.36
C GLY A 71 24.58 -9.39 -0.08
N MET A 72 23.76 -10.20 -0.75
CA MET A 72 22.49 -9.82 -1.39
C MET A 72 21.30 -9.79 -0.43
N SER A 73 21.42 -10.35 0.77
CA SER A 73 20.44 -10.18 1.84
C SER A 73 21.04 -10.69 3.14
N LYS A 74 20.35 -10.43 4.26
CA LYS A 74 20.80 -10.84 5.58
C LYS A 74 20.53 -12.33 5.79
N ALA A 75 21.56 -13.07 6.18
CA ALA A 75 21.41 -14.48 6.54
C ALA A 75 20.63 -14.61 7.85
N THR A 76 19.55 -15.37 7.84
CA THR A 76 18.80 -15.74 9.05
C THR A 76 18.30 -17.17 8.94
N ARG A 77 17.92 -17.78 10.08
CA ARG A 77 17.37 -19.15 10.12
C ARG A 77 16.01 -19.25 9.43
N GLY A 78 15.26 -18.14 9.33
CA GLY A 78 14.08 -17.99 8.47
C GLY A 78 14.39 -17.08 7.28
N LEU A 79 13.78 -17.33 6.13
CA LEU A 79 13.91 -16.40 5.01
C LEU A 79 13.09 -15.14 5.33
N HIS A 80 13.71 -13.95 5.27
CA HIS A 80 12.95 -12.70 5.35
C HIS A 80 11.93 -12.66 4.22
N VAL A 81 10.66 -12.35 4.51
CA VAL A 81 9.64 -12.25 3.45
C VAL A 81 9.99 -11.11 2.49
N SER A 82 10.61 -10.05 3.02
CA SER A 82 11.15 -8.90 2.27
C SER A 82 12.68 -8.94 2.13
N GLU A 83 13.24 -10.07 1.72
CA GLU A 83 14.69 -10.22 1.50
C GLU A 83 15.28 -9.15 0.57
N ASP A 84 14.52 -8.73 -0.44
CA ASP A 84 14.87 -7.68 -1.39
C ASP A 84 15.06 -6.33 -0.68
N VAL A 85 14.12 -5.97 0.19
CA VAL A 85 14.13 -4.69 0.93
C VAL A 85 15.30 -4.69 1.92
N MET A 86 15.56 -5.83 2.56
CA MET A 86 16.71 -6.02 3.45
C MET A 86 18.04 -5.87 2.72
N CYS A 87 18.13 -6.32 1.45
CA CYS A 87 19.27 -6.04 0.59
C CYS A 87 19.49 -4.53 0.45
N GLY A 88 18.41 -3.81 0.12
CA GLY A 88 18.43 -2.36 -0.01
C GLY A 88 18.93 -1.66 1.26
N LEU A 89 18.43 -2.08 2.42
CA LEU A 89 18.87 -1.54 3.71
C LEU A 89 20.36 -1.79 3.96
N ASN A 90 20.85 -3.00 3.68
CA ASN A 90 22.27 -3.34 3.85
C ASN A 90 23.16 -2.48 2.95
N VAL A 91 22.76 -2.26 1.69
CA VAL A 91 23.47 -1.38 0.75
C VAL A 91 23.54 0.05 1.28
N LEU A 92 22.40 0.64 1.68
CA LEU A 92 22.37 2.02 2.16
C LEU A 92 23.15 2.20 3.46
N LEU A 93 23.03 1.28 4.42
CA LEU A 93 23.76 1.33 5.69
C LEU A 93 25.29 1.27 5.54
N ARG A 94 25.77 0.67 4.45
CA ARG A 94 27.20 0.55 4.12
C ARG A 94 27.70 1.65 3.17
N GLY A 95 26.90 2.70 3.00
CA GLY A 95 27.27 3.87 2.19
C GLY A 95 27.17 3.64 0.69
N GLY A 96 26.54 2.56 0.24
CA GLY A 96 26.24 2.32 -1.15
C GLY A 96 25.03 3.13 -1.58
N ARG A 97 24.99 3.52 -2.86
CA ARG A 97 23.84 4.20 -3.45
C ARG A 97 23.05 3.24 -4.32
N ILE A 98 21.72 3.36 -4.23
CA ILE A 98 20.78 2.68 -5.11
C ILE A 98 20.20 3.73 -6.05
N ARG A 99 20.43 3.59 -7.36
CA ARG A 99 19.94 4.51 -8.39
C ARG A 99 18.76 3.88 -9.13
N TYR A 100 17.82 4.71 -9.55
CA TYR A 100 16.76 4.34 -10.48
C TYR A 100 17.03 5.00 -11.84
N THR A 101 16.87 4.23 -12.92
CA THR A 101 16.99 4.71 -14.30
C THR A 101 15.89 4.12 -15.17
N GLU A 102 15.40 4.91 -16.11
CA GLU A 102 14.32 4.52 -17.03
C GLU A 102 14.85 4.20 -18.43
N ALA A 103 16.16 3.99 -18.56
CA ALA A 103 16.80 3.61 -19.82
C ALA A 103 16.35 2.22 -20.34
N VAL A 104 15.92 1.34 -19.43
CA VAL A 104 15.35 0.02 -19.73
C VAL A 104 14.05 -0.13 -18.97
N SER A 105 13.09 -0.82 -19.60
CA SER A 105 11.79 -1.16 -19.01
C SER A 105 11.54 -2.65 -19.20
N CYS A 106 11.18 -3.35 -18.12
CA CYS A 106 10.85 -4.78 -18.18
C CYS A 106 9.35 -5.01 -18.01
N GLY A 107 8.79 -5.90 -18.83
CA GLY A 107 7.40 -6.34 -18.71
C GLY A 107 7.28 -7.50 -17.72
N LYS A 108 6.38 -7.37 -16.73
CA LYS A 108 6.06 -8.43 -15.76
C LYS A 108 4.68 -9.01 -16.00
N GLY A 109 4.60 -10.33 -16.01
CA GLY A 109 3.34 -11.05 -15.97
C GLY A 109 2.89 -11.23 -14.53
N ARG A 110 1.66 -10.81 -14.23
CA ARG A 110 1.03 -11.01 -12.91
C ARG A 110 -0.31 -11.71 -13.06
N ASP A 111 -0.56 -12.68 -12.19
CA ASP A 111 -1.91 -13.16 -11.94
C ASP A 111 -2.65 -12.09 -11.14
N MET A 112 -3.73 -11.58 -11.72
CA MET A 112 -4.51 -10.48 -11.18
C MET A 112 -5.92 -10.90 -10.74
N GLY A 113 -6.08 -12.17 -10.35
CA GLY A 113 -7.27 -12.62 -9.63
C GLY A 113 -7.39 -12.01 -8.23
N PHE A 114 -8.60 -11.92 -7.69
CA PHE A 114 -8.88 -11.30 -6.38
C PHE A 114 -8.07 -11.93 -5.23
N ASN A 115 -8.02 -13.27 -5.18
CA ASN A 115 -7.22 -14.01 -4.20
C ASN A 115 -5.71 -13.82 -4.41
N SER A 116 -5.26 -13.70 -5.66
CA SER A 116 -3.85 -13.49 -6.01
C SER A 116 -3.39 -12.08 -5.62
N ILE A 117 -4.24 -11.07 -5.80
CA ILE A 117 -4.04 -9.71 -5.30
C ILE A 117 -3.98 -9.71 -3.77
N LEU A 118 -4.91 -10.40 -3.09
CA LEU A 118 -4.86 -10.53 -1.63
C LEU A 118 -3.54 -11.14 -1.16
N ALA A 119 -3.11 -12.25 -1.76
CA ALA A 119 -1.86 -12.91 -1.39
C ALA A 119 -0.64 -12.01 -1.61
N PHE A 120 -0.63 -11.24 -2.69
CA PHE A 120 0.43 -10.27 -2.98
C PHE A 120 0.48 -9.15 -1.96
N GLU A 121 -0.66 -8.52 -1.68
CA GLU A 121 -0.76 -7.44 -0.69
C GLU A 121 -0.45 -7.93 0.73
N THR A 122 -0.87 -9.15 1.08
CA THR A 122 -0.52 -9.81 2.35
C THR A 122 0.99 -9.97 2.47
N LYS A 123 1.65 -10.47 1.42
CA LYS A 123 3.10 -10.66 1.38
C LYS A 123 3.84 -9.34 1.58
N ILE A 124 3.44 -8.29 0.86
CA ILE A 124 4.08 -6.97 0.96
C ILE A 124 3.84 -6.35 2.34
N SER A 125 2.63 -6.46 2.88
CA SER A 125 2.26 -5.80 4.13
C SER A 125 2.91 -6.45 5.34
N THR A 126 2.90 -7.79 5.41
CA THR A 126 3.62 -8.54 6.45
C THR A 126 5.13 -8.34 6.33
N GLY A 127 5.67 -8.45 5.10
CA GLY A 127 7.09 -8.23 4.87
C GLY A 127 7.56 -6.81 5.23
N ASN A 128 6.71 -5.78 5.10
CA ASN A 128 7.04 -4.43 5.56
C ASN A 128 6.90 -4.27 7.08
N GLY A 129 6.03 -5.06 7.74
CA GLY A 129 6.00 -5.20 9.19
C GLY A 129 7.33 -5.68 9.77
N GLU A 130 7.90 -6.74 9.18
CA GLU A 130 9.24 -7.24 9.56
C GLU A 130 10.33 -6.18 9.41
N VAL A 131 10.32 -5.45 8.29
CA VAL A 131 11.30 -4.39 8.01
C VAL A 131 11.15 -3.25 9.01
N PHE A 132 9.91 -2.87 9.35
CA PHE A 132 9.62 -1.83 10.32
C PHE A 132 10.18 -2.15 11.71
N LEU A 133 10.13 -3.42 12.14
CA LEU A 133 10.67 -3.87 13.43
C LEU A 133 12.19 -4.12 13.42
N THR A 134 12.84 -4.04 12.26
CA THR A 134 14.24 -4.43 12.13
C THR A 134 15.21 -3.34 12.62
N ARG A 135 16.24 -3.77 13.37
CA ARG A 135 17.32 -2.88 13.87
C ARG A 135 18.02 -2.09 12.76
N ASP A 136 18.14 -2.67 11.58
CA ASP A 136 18.79 -2.03 10.43
C ASP A 136 17.97 -0.85 9.90
N PHE A 137 16.63 -0.97 9.91
CA PHE A 137 15.75 0.15 9.63
C PHE A 137 15.91 1.26 10.67
N ALA A 138 15.88 0.93 11.96
CA ALA A 138 16.07 1.90 13.04
C ALA A 138 17.44 2.63 12.95
N ARG A 139 18.52 1.91 12.57
CA ARG A 139 19.85 2.50 12.37
C ARG A 139 19.91 3.40 11.14
N LEU A 140 19.19 3.05 10.08
CA LEU A 140 19.15 3.82 8.85
C LEU A 140 18.42 5.14 9.09
N THR A 141 17.22 5.08 9.68
CA THR A 141 16.40 6.27 9.95
C THR A 141 17.03 7.21 10.96
N ALA A 142 17.70 6.70 11.99
CA ALA A 142 18.44 7.52 12.96
C ALA A 142 19.60 8.34 12.34
N ARG A 143 20.03 8.01 11.12
CA ARG A 143 21.11 8.70 10.40
C ARG A 143 20.62 9.55 9.24
N MET A 144 19.32 9.56 8.97
CA MET A 144 18.71 10.34 7.90
C MET A 144 18.34 11.74 8.39
N ASP A 145 18.51 12.74 7.53
CA ASP A 145 17.94 14.06 7.73
C ASP A 145 16.42 14.05 7.53
N ILE A 146 15.76 15.10 8.00
CA ILE A 146 14.29 15.20 7.99
C ILE A 146 13.71 15.05 6.58
N PHE A 147 14.36 15.56 5.53
CA PHE A 147 13.85 15.45 4.16
C PHE A 147 13.89 14.01 3.66
N ARG A 148 14.97 13.28 3.93
CA ARG A 148 15.05 11.84 3.63
C ARG A 148 14.04 11.04 4.43
N LEU A 149 13.83 11.38 5.70
CA LEU A 149 12.79 10.75 6.53
C LEU A 149 11.38 10.97 5.95
N LEU A 150 11.10 12.17 5.44
CA LEU A 150 9.83 12.48 4.77
C LEU A 150 9.63 11.67 3.49
N HIS A 151 10.67 11.53 2.65
CA HIS A 151 10.62 10.64 1.49
C HIS A 151 10.37 9.19 1.91
N PHE A 152 11.05 8.70 2.95
CA PHE A 152 10.83 7.34 3.47
C PHE A 152 9.42 7.15 4.03
N TYR A 153 8.87 8.19 4.66
CA TYR A 153 7.51 8.19 5.19
C TYR A 153 6.47 8.13 4.07
N HIS A 154 6.59 8.96 3.04
CA HIS A 154 5.60 9.02 1.97
C HIS A 154 5.72 7.83 0.99
N ALA A 155 6.94 7.49 0.58
CA ALA A 155 7.16 6.54 -0.51
C ALA A 155 7.55 5.13 -0.05
N GLY A 156 7.90 4.96 1.23
CA GLY A 156 8.34 3.71 1.83
C GLY A 156 7.41 3.21 2.94
N LEU A 157 7.99 2.84 4.09
CA LEU A 157 7.28 2.19 5.19
C LEU A 157 6.18 3.04 5.84
N GLY A 158 6.27 4.37 5.77
CA GLY A 158 5.26 5.24 6.36
C GLY A 158 3.89 5.13 5.70
N TYR A 159 3.81 4.65 4.45
CA TYR A 159 2.54 4.33 3.78
C TYR A 159 1.73 3.28 4.54
N PHE A 160 2.37 2.20 5.00
CA PHE A 160 1.72 1.10 5.73
C PHE A 160 1.26 1.55 7.12
N VAL A 161 2.08 2.36 7.80
CA VAL A 161 1.75 2.98 9.08
C VAL A 161 0.55 3.92 8.93
N THR A 162 0.56 4.75 7.89
CA THR A 162 -0.54 5.68 7.58
C THR A 162 -1.84 4.91 7.28
N ALA A 163 -1.77 3.84 6.48
CA ALA A 163 -2.92 2.98 6.19
C ALA A 163 -3.54 2.40 7.48
N ARG A 164 -2.71 1.94 8.43
CA ARG A 164 -3.20 1.45 9.72
C ARG A 164 -3.86 2.54 10.56
N PHE A 165 -3.23 3.71 10.70
CA PHE A 165 -3.83 4.82 11.44
C PHE A 165 -5.14 5.27 10.83
N LEU A 166 -5.22 5.26 9.50
CA LEU A 166 -6.42 5.65 8.79
C LEU A 166 -7.59 4.69 9.08
N MET A 167 -7.36 3.39 8.96
CA MET A 167 -8.38 2.38 9.30
C MET A 167 -8.77 2.41 10.78
N LEU A 168 -7.82 2.68 11.67
CA LEU A 168 -8.09 2.84 13.11
C LEU A 168 -8.94 4.07 13.40
N THR A 169 -8.67 5.21 12.74
CA THR A 169 -9.47 6.43 12.88
C THR A 169 -10.92 6.19 12.43
N ILE A 170 -11.14 5.47 11.34
CA ILE A 170 -12.51 5.13 10.88
C ILE A 170 -13.24 4.29 11.92
N TYR A 171 -12.57 3.26 12.42
CA TYR A 171 -13.14 2.34 13.40
C TYR A 171 -13.48 3.04 14.72
N THR A 172 -12.53 3.80 15.28
CA THR A 172 -12.73 4.57 16.52
C THR A 172 -13.77 5.66 16.36
N GLN A 173 -13.84 6.31 15.19
CA GLN A 173 -14.88 7.27 14.88
C GLN A 173 -16.26 6.61 14.88
N ALA A 174 -16.43 5.46 14.21
CA ALA A 174 -17.71 4.74 14.18
C ALA A 174 -18.19 4.39 15.60
N TRP A 175 -17.28 3.91 16.45
CA TRP A 175 -17.56 3.65 17.85
C TRP A 175 -17.92 4.91 18.63
N SER A 176 -17.16 6.00 18.48
CA SER A 176 -17.44 7.26 19.16
C SER A 176 -18.82 7.81 18.79
N MET A 177 -19.19 7.73 17.51
CA MET A 177 -20.50 8.16 17.02
C MET A 177 -21.63 7.28 17.57
N ALA A 178 -21.43 5.96 17.63
CA ALA A 178 -22.41 5.05 18.23
C ALA A 178 -22.64 5.35 19.72
N VAL A 179 -21.57 5.58 20.48
CA VAL A 179 -21.66 5.93 21.92
C VAL A 179 -22.36 7.27 22.13
N VAL A 180 -21.99 8.30 21.35
CA VAL A 180 -22.63 9.62 21.43
C VAL A 180 -24.11 9.53 21.07
N ALA A 181 -24.46 8.81 20.00
CA ALA A 181 -25.85 8.62 19.58
C ALA A 181 -26.68 7.94 20.68
N LEU A 182 -26.15 6.88 21.31
CA LEU A 182 -26.81 6.17 22.41
C LEU A 182 -26.92 7.00 23.69
N SER A 183 -26.02 7.97 23.91
CA SER A 183 -26.08 8.88 25.06
C SER A 183 -27.19 9.95 24.95
N GLY A 184 -27.82 10.08 23.77
CA GLY A 184 -28.81 11.12 23.49
C GLY A 184 -28.20 12.51 23.25
N ALA A 185 -26.88 12.65 23.28
CA ALA A 185 -26.19 13.86 22.87
C ALA A 185 -26.26 14.01 21.34
N GLY A 186 -26.54 15.22 20.86
CA GLY A 186 -26.62 15.51 19.43
C GLY A 186 -25.29 15.27 18.72
N LEU A 187 -25.32 14.60 17.58
CA LEU A 187 -24.14 14.39 16.74
C LEU A 187 -23.81 15.68 15.99
N SER A 188 -22.67 16.29 16.30
CA SER A 188 -22.17 17.43 15.52
C SER A 188 -21.62 16.96 14.16
N ASN A 189 -21.92 17.71 13.10
CA ASN A 189 -21.30 17.53 11.78
C ASN A 189 -19.81 17.88 11.80
N THR A 190 -18.97 17.01 12.38
CA THR A 190 -17.53 17.08 12.13
C THR A 190 -17.30 16.58 10.71
N ASN A 191 -17.15 17.51 9.76
CA ASN A 191 -16.91 17.26 8.35
C ASN A 191 -15.74 16.28 8.15
N LEU A 192 -16.06 15.01 7.88
CA LEU A 192 -15.12 13.95 7.52
C LEU A 192 -14.89 13.86 6.00
N LEU A 193 -15.01 14.99 5.29
CA LEU A 193 -14.71 15.11 3.85
C LEU A 193 -13.34 14.56 3.46
N LEU A 194 -12.41 14.44 4.42
CA LEU A 194 -11.09 13.86 4.21
C LEU A 194 -11.09 12.35 3.89
N LEU A 195 -12.14 11.60 4.25
CA LEU A 195 -12.17 10.15 4.03
C LEU A 195 -12.60 9.77 2.59
N ILE A 196 -13.37 10.63 1.92
CA ILE A 196 -13.68 10.51 0.49
C ILE A 196 -12.40 10.61 -0.37
N GLN A 197 -11.39 11.32 0.14
CA GLN A 197 -10.17 11.62 -0.62
C GLN A 197 -9.18 10.47 -0.66
N ILE A 198 -9.26 9.43 0.18
CA ILE A 198 -8.16 8.46 0.26
C ILE A 198 -8.04 7.58 -0.99
N GLY A 199 -9.18 7.12 -1.52
CA GLY A 199 -9.21 6.36 -2.78
C GLY A 199 -8.73 7.20 -3.96
N LEU A 200 -9.15 8.47 -4.03
CA LEU A 200 -8.78 9.40 -5.10
C LEU A 200 -7.33 9.88 -4.98
N VAL A 201 -6.87 10.26 -3.80
CA VAL A 201 -5.50 10.70 -3.52
C VAL A 201 -4.52 9.55 -3.76
N SER A 202 -4.88 8.31 -3.41
CA SER A 202 -4.04 7.14 -3.71
C SER A 202 -3.88 6.88 -5.22
N SER A 203 -4.79 7.39 -6.06
CA SER A 203 -4.71 7.31 -7.52
C SER A 203 -3.90 8.44 -8.15
N LEU A 204 -3.62 9.54 -7.43
CA LEU A 204 -2.90 10.69 -7.98
C LEU A 204 -1.51 10.36 -8.53
N PRO A 205 -0.68 9.54 -7.87
CA PRO A 205 0.63 9.17 -8.43
C PRO A 205 0.48 8.47 -9.79
N TYR A 206 -0.48 7.55 -9.91
CA TYR A 206 -0.77 6.86 -11.16
C TYR A 206 -1.25 7.84 -12.25
N LEU A 207 -2.21 8.71 -11.94
CA LEU A 207 -2.74 9.68 -12.89
C LEU A 207 -1.68 10.67 -13.34
N SER A 208 -0.82 11.13 -12.43
CA SER A 208 0.31 12.00 -12.79
C SER A 208 1.25 11.30 -13.76
N GLN A 209 1.57 10.03 -13.51
CA GLN A 209 2.44 9.26 -14.40
C GLN A 209 1.81 9.05 -15.78
N LEU A 210 0.52 8.70 -15.81
CA LEU A 210 -0.21 8.47 -17.05
C LEU A 210 -0.32 9.75 -17.89
N ALA A 211 -0.47 10.91 -17.23
CA ALA A 211 -0.53 12.22 -17.87
C ALA A 211 0.79 12.56 -18.57
N PHE A 212 1.93 12.22 -17.95
CA PHE A 212 3.24 12.45 -18.55
C PHE A 212 3.54 11.54 -19.75
N GLU A 213 3.01 10.31 -19.78
CA GLU A 213 3.36 9.35 -20.83
C GLU A 213 2.38 9.31 -22.00
N THR A 214 1.08 9.40 -21.72
CA THR A 214 0.02 9.23 -22.72
C THR A 214 -0.76 10.52 -22.99
N GLY A 215 -0.45 11.58 -22.25
CA GLY A 215 -1.14 12.87 -22.34
C GLY A 215 -2.35 12.99 -21.42
N ILE A 216 -2.79 14.23 -21.22
CA ILE A 216 -3.84 14.59 -20.26
C ILE A 216 -5.21 14.05 -20.70
N VAL A 217 -5.52 14.09 -22.00
CA VAL A 217 -6.83 13.64 -22.51
C VAL A 217 -7.04 12.14 -22.29
N ASN A 218 -6.04 11.33 -22.64
CA ASN A 218 -6.12 9.88 -22.42
C ASN A 218 -6.21 9.56 -20.92
N THR A 219 -5.45 10.28 -20.09
CA THR A 219 -5.50 10.14 -18.64
C THR A 219 -6.90 10.42 -18.09
N PHE A 220 -7.57 11.47 -18.58
CA PHE A 220 -8.93 11.79 -18.17
C PHE A 220 -9.92 10.68 -18.54
N VAL A 221 -9.83 10.14 -19.76
CA VAL A 221 -10.68 9.03 -20.20
C VAL A 221 -10.46 7.79 -19.33
N VAL A 222 -9.20 7.41 -19.09
CA VAL A 222 -8.85 6.27 -18.23
C VAL A 222 -9.34 6.49 -16.79
N PHE A 223 -9.20 7.70 -16.27
CA PHE A 223 -9.67 8.04 -14.93
C PHE A 223 -11.19 7.87 -14.80
N VAL A 224 -11.97 8.38 -15.76
CA VAL A 224 -13.44 8.21 -15.78
C VAL A 224 -13.81 6.73 -15.88
N GLN A 225 -13.14 5.97 -16.74
CA GLN A 225 -13.36 4.52 -16.84
C GLN A 225 -13.06 3.79 -15.52
N GLN A 226 -11.97 4.15 -14.83
CA GLN A 226 -11.61 3.55 -13.55
C GLN A 226 -12.60 3.92 -12.43
N LEU A 227 -13.09 5.16 -12.42
CA LEU A 227 -14.14 5.60 -11.49
C LEU A 227 -15.42 4.78 -11.68
N LEU A 228 -15.90 4.65 -12.92
CA LEU A 228 -17.10 3.87 -13.25
C LEU A 228 -16.92 2.38 -12.96
N SER A 229 -15.69 1.86 -13.09
CA SER A 229 -15.36 0.46 -12.82
C SER A 229 -15.19 0.14 -11.32
N GLY A 230 -15.31 1.13 -10.43
CA GLY A 230 -15.29 0.92 -8.98
C GLY A 230 -13.93 1.03 -8.30
N VAL A 231 -12.98 1.81 -8.85
CA VAL A 231 -11.61 1.97 -8.28
C VAL A 231 -11.61 2.44 -6.82
N ILE A 232 -12.60 3.23 -6.40
CA ILE A 232 -12.69 3.73 -5.03
C ILE A 232 -12.90 2.58 -4.03
N ALA A 233 -13.82 1.66 -4.33
CA ALA A 233 -14.09 0.50 -3.49
C ALA A 233 -12.85 -0.41 -3.43
N PHE A 234 -12.21 -0.66 -4.59
CA PHE A 234 -10.97 -1.44 -4.65
C PHE A 234 -9.83 -0.82 -3.84
N SER A 235 -9.66 0.50 -3.88
CA SER A 235 -8.61 1.19 -3.11
C SER A 235 -8.85 1.11 -1.60
N ILE A 236 -10.10 1.21 -1.14
CA ILE A 236 -10.43 1.04 0.29
C ILE A 236 -10.19 -0.42 0.72
N PHE A 237 -10.65 -1.37 -0.08
CA PHE A 237 -10.42 -2.80 0.16
C PHE A 237 -8.93 -3.13 0.27
N ARG A 238 -8.14 -2.64 -0.69
CA ARG A 238 -6.67 -2.82 -0.68
C ARG A 238 -6.04 -2.19 0.56
N MET A 239 -6.46 -0.97 0.92
CA MET A 239 -5.96 -0.29 2.12
C MET A 239 -6.27 -1.07 3.40
N GLN A 240 -7.44 -1.68 3.52
CA GLN A 240 -7.76 -2.52 4.68
C GLN A 240 -6.91 -3.79 4.71
N THR A 241 -6.70 -4.44 3.56
CA THR A 241 -5.76 -5.56 3.45
C THR A 241 -4.39 -5.16 3.98
N THR A 242 -3.86 -4.02 3.51
CA THR A 242 -2.57 -3.50 3.94
C THR A 242 -2.53 -3.22 5.43
N ALA A 243 -3.54 -2.52 5.97
CA ALA A 243 -3.62 -2.15 7.38
C ALA A 243 -3.72 -3.37 8.31
N TYR A 244 -4.56 -4.35 7.96
CA TYR A 244 -4.78 -5.55 8.77
C TYR A 244 -3.50 -6.38 8.86
N TYR A 245 -2.91 -6.75 7.72
CA TYR A 245 -1.74 -7.63 7.72
C TYR A 245 -0.46 -6.96 8.21
N PHE A 246 -0.29 -5.65 7.97
CA PHE A 246 0.81 -4.89 8.56
C PHE A 246 0.71 -4.88 10.09
N SER A 247 -0.46 -4.53 10.65
CA SER A 247 -0.63 -4.47 12.11
C SER A 247 -0.57 -5.85 12.78
N HIS A 248 -1.10 -6.89 12.12
CA HIS A 248 -1.01 -8.26 12.61
C HIS A 248 0.46 -8.70 12.73
N ASP A 249 1.28 -8.45 11.70
CA ASP A 249 2.70 -8.80 11.76
C ASP A 249 3.48 -7.97 12.78
N VAL A 250 3.20 -6.67 12.90
CA VAL A 250 3.85 -5.84 13.92
C VAL A 250 3.53 -6.30 15.35
N LEU A 251 2.32 -6.80 15.60
CA LEU A 251 1.88 -7.23 16.94
C LEU A 251 2.25 -8.67 17.29
N TYR A 252 2.07 -9.59 16.34
CA TYR A 252 2.19 -11.03 16.58
C TYR A 252 3.34 -11.67 15.81
N GLY A 253 3.94 -10.95 14.85
CA GLY A 253 4.87 -11.52 13.87
C GLY A 253 4.19 -12.53 12.95
N GLY A 254 5.00 -13.40 12.35
CA GLY A 254 4.53 -14.52 11.55
C GLY A 254 4.46 -14.25 10.05
N ALA A 255 5.15 -13.21 9.55
CA ALA A 255 5.43 -13.08 8.14
C ALA A 255 6.00 -14.40 7.58
N ALA A 256 5.25 -14.98 6.65
CA ALA A 256 5.60 -16.20 5.95
C ALA A 256 5.54 -15.95 4.45
N TYR A 257 6.37 -16.68 3.71
CA TYR A 257 6.32 -16.62 2.27
C TYR A 257 5.00 -17.20 1.76
N ILE A 258 4.21 -16.39 1.07
CA ILE A 258 2.96 -16.80 0.42
C ILE A 258 3.21 -16.88 -1.08
N HIS A 259 2.99 -18.06 -1.66
CA HIS A 259 3.05 -18.26 -3.11
C HIS A 259 1.87 -17.56 -3.78
N THR A 260 2.12 -16.42 -4.44
CA THR A 260 1.19 -15.89 -5.43
C THR A 260 1.22 -16.83 -6.64
N GLY A 261 0.09 -17.43 -6.99
CA GLY A 261 -0.02 -18.35 -8.12
C GLY A 261 0.44 -17.73 -9.45
N ARG A 262 0.68 -18.58 -10.46
CA ARG A 262 0.96 -18.19 -11.85
C ARG A 262 -0.12 -18.68 -12.82
N GLY A 263 -1.36 -18.73 -12.35
CA GLY A 263 -2.53 -19.08 -13.15
C GLY A 263 -3.31 -17.85 -13.57
N PHE A 264 -4.38 -18.03 -14.32
CA PHE A 264 -5.44 -17.04 -14.42
C PHE A 264 -6.63 -17.57 -13.64
N ALA A 265 -7.33 -16.68 -12.93
CA ALA A 265 -8.53 -17.03 -12.18
C ALA A 265 -9.73 -17.28 -13.12
N TYR A 266 -9.72 -18.41 -13.83
CA TYR A 266 -10.83 -18.84 -14.70
C TYR A 266 -11.92 -19.62 -13.96
N ARG A 267 -11.61 -20.14 -12.76
CA ARG A 267 -12.54 -20.93 -11.95
C ARG A 267 -13.03 -20.11 -10.76
N PRO A 268 -14.34 -20.15 -10.44
CA PRO A 268 -14.85 -19.56 -9.22
C PRO A 268 -14.21 -20.26 -8.02
N SER A 269 -13.84 -19.48 -7.00
CA SER A 269 -13.38 -20.01 -5.72
C SER A 269 -14.58 -20.40 -4.86
N SER A 270 -14.40 -21.42 -4.00
CA SER A 270 -15.45 -21.84 -3.08
C SER A 270 -15.70 -20.77 -2.01
N PHE A 271 -16.93 -20.70 -1.51
CA PHE A 271 -17.28 -19.79 -0.42
C PHE A 271 -16.40 -20.04 0.83
N VAL A 272 -16.13 -21.30 1.16
CA VAL A 272 -15.26 -21.66 2.30
C VAL A 272 -13.88 -21.04 2.14
N GLN A 273 -13.29 -21.09 0.94
CA GLN A 273 -12.00 -20.49 0.67
C GLN A 273 -12.04 -18.96 0.75
N GLN A 274 -13.10 -18.32 0.23
CA GLN A 274 -13.27 -16.88 0.33
C GLN A 274 -13.45 -16.43 1.78
N TYR A 275 -14.33 -17.09 2.53
CA TYR A 275 -14.55 -16.79 3.95
C TYR A 275 -13.29 -17.01 4.79
N ALA A 276 -12.53 -18.07 4.54
CA ALA A 276 -11.27 -18.32 5.23
C ALA A 276 -10.22 -17.22 4.96
N SER A 277 -10.22 -16.66 3.74
CA SER A 277 -9.23 -15.65 3.31
C SER A 277 -9.61 -14.22 3.75
N TYR A 278 -10.90 -13.88 3.68
CA TYR A 278 -11.41 -12.52 3.91
C TYR A 278 -12.18 -12.34 5.21
N GLY A 279 -12.55 -13.42 5.89
CA GLY A 279 -13.38 -13.40 7.10
C GLY A 279 -12.83 -12.47 8.18
N ARG A 280 -11.56 -12.69 8.55
CA ARG A 280 -10.88 -11.95 9.62
C ARG A 280 -10.50 -10.52 9.24
N SER A 281 -10.13 -10.31 7.98
CA SER A 281 -9.57 -9.05 7.50
C SER A 281 -10.64 -8.06 7.04
N HIS A 282 -11.70 -8.53 6.40
CA HIS A 282 -12.71 -7.69 5.74
C HIS A 282 -14.12 -7.96 6.28
N LEU A 283 -14.62 -9.20 6.25
CA LEU A 283 -16.04 -9.48 6.52
C LEU A 283 -16.45 -9.13 7.97
N HIS A 284 -15.65 -9.47 8.97
CA HIS A 284 -15.97 -9.10 10.36
C HIS A 284 -15.99 -7.58 10.56
N LEU A 285 -15.00 -6.87 9.99
CA LEU A 285 -14.95 -5.42 10.07
C LEU A 285 -16.12 -4.77 9.32
N GLY A 286 -16.46 -5.26 8.13
CA GLY A 286 -17.58 -4.77 7.34
C GLY A 286 -18.92 -4.95 8.06
N PHE A 287 -19.12 -6.14 8.66
CA PHE A 287 -20.30 -6.42 9.47
C PHE A 287 -20.39 -5.52 10.71
N GLU A 288 -19.28 -5.36 11.44
CA GLU A 288 -19.23 -4.53 12.64
C GLU A 288 -19.49 -3.05 12.33
N LEU A 289 -18.84 -2.50 11.29
CA LEU A 289 -19.08 -1.12 10.84
C LEU A 289 -20.51 -0.92 10.33
N GLY A 290 -21.07 -1.90 9.62
CA GLY A 290 -22.46 -1.88 9.18
C GLY A 290 -23.43 -1.88 10.36
N LEU A 291 -23.18 -2.72 11.36
CA LEU A 291 -23.98 -2.77 12.59
C LEU A 291 -23.90 -1.46 13.37
N LEU A 292 -22.71 -0.89 13.53
CA LEU A 292 -22.53 0.42 14.18
C LEU A 292 -23.30 1.53 13.44
N ALA A 293 -23.27 1.54 12.11
CA ALA A 293 -24.04 2.50 11.32
C ALA A 293 -25.55 2.34 11.53
N VAL A 294 -26.05 1.10 11.58
CA VAL A 294 -27.46 0.80 11.89
C VAL A 294 -27.82 1.23 13.32
N VAL A 295 -26.96 1.00 14.30
CA VAL A 295 -27.17 1.45 15.68
C VAL A 295 -27.26 2.96 15.75
N VAL A 296 -26.38 3.69 15.05
CA VAL A 296 -26.47 5.14 14.97
C VAL A 296 -27.80 5.55 14.34
N ALA A 297 -28.20 4.93 13.22
CA ALA A 297 -29.48 5.21 12.58
C ALA A 297 -30.69 4.99 13.51
N ALA A 298 -30.63 3.95 14.36
CA ALA A 298 -31.70 3.63 15.30
C ALA A 298 -31.75 4.57 16.52
N ALA A 299 -30.59 5.01 17.01
CA ALA A 299 -30.48 5.88 18.18
C ALA A 299 -30.98 7.33 17.93
N GLY A 300 -31.00 7.77 16.67
CA GLY A 300 -31.44 9.13 16.34
C GLY A 300 -30.37 10.20 16.66
N GLY A 301 -30.75 11.47 16.69
CA GLY A 301 -29.86 12.57 17.10
C GLY A 301 -29.12 13.31 15.97
N PHE A 302 -29.45 13.04 14.70
CA PHE A 302 -28.89 13.70 13.52
C PHE A 302 -29.82 14.75 12.90
N GLY A 303 -31.07 14.88 13.36
CA GLY A 303 -32.03 15.90 12.91
C GLY A 303 -32.63 15.68 11.51
N SER A 304 -31.89 15.18 10.52
CA SER A 304 -32.42 14.83 9.18
C SER A 304 -31.74 13.60 8.57
N ALA A 305 -32.36 13.01 7.55
CA ALA A 305 -31.76 11.89 6.82
C ALA A 305 -30.49 12.31 6.04
N ALA A 306 -30.42 13.58 5.62
CA ALA A 306 -29.27 14.11 4.88
C ALA A 306 -28.02 14.27 5.77
N SER A 307 -28.20 14.67 7.03
CA SER A 307 -27.10 14.77 8.00
C SER A 307 -26.60 13.40 8.45
N TYR A 308 -27.51 12.42 8.64
CA TYR A 308 -27.10 11.02 8.83
C TYR A 308 -26.28 10.51 7.64
N GLY A 309 -26.77 10.75 6.41
CA GLY A 309 -26.06 10.39 5.20
C GLY A 309 -24.66 10.99 5.17
N ALA A 310 -24.51 12.28 5.43
CA ALA A 310 -23.21 12.95 5.44
C ALA A 310 -22.25 12.40 6.52
N LEU A 311 -22.75 12.12 7.73
CA LEU A 311 -21.96 11.58 8.84
C LEU A 311 -21.50 10.13 8.58
N MET A 312 -22.40 9.28 8.09
CA MET A 312 -22.15 7.84 7.95
C MET A 312 -21.63 7.44 6.57
N TRP A 313 -21.61 8.34 5.58
CA TRP A 313 -21.16 8.05 4.21
C TRP A 313 -19.78 7.39 4.13
N ALA A 314 -18.88 7.82 5.01
CA ALA A 314 -17.55 7.23 5.15
C ALA A 314 -17.60 5.78 5.64
N ILE A 315 -18.36 5.53 6.71
CA ILE A 315 -18.50 4.22 7.36
C ILE A 315 -19.22 3.24 6.42
N TRP A 316 -20.29 3.68 5.75
CA TRP A 316 -21.02 2.87 4.77
C TRP A 316 -20.17 2.47 3.57
N ARG A 317 -19.31 3.36 3.08
CA ARG A 317 -18.42 3.01 1.96
C ARG A 317 -17.31 2.07 2.36
N VAL A 318 -16.74 2.26 3.55
CA VAL A 318 -15.74 1.33 4.07
C VAL A 318 -16.40 -0.03 4.31
N GLY A 319 -17.49 -0.08 5.07
CA GLY A 319 -18.23 -1.31 5.35
C GLY A 319 -18.75 -2.00 4.10
N GLY A 320 -19.29 -1.27 3.13
CA GLY A 320 -19.79 -1.82 1.86
C GLY A 320 -18.69 -2.20 0.85
N SER A 321 -17.45 -1.76 1.06
CA SER A 321 -16.31 -2.20 0.25
C SER A 321 -15.66 -3.48 0.75
N MET A 322 -15.95 -3.90 1.99
CA MET A 322 -15.46 -5.13 2.63
C MET A 322 -16.30 -6.34 2.24
#